data_AF-A0A9J6FWW2-F1
#
_entry.id   AF-A0A9J6FWW2-F1
#
_cell.length_a   1.000
_cell.length_b   1.000
_cell.length_c   1.000
_cell.angle_alpha   90.00
_cell.angle_beta   90.00
_cell.angle_gamma   90.00
#
_symmetry.space_group_name_H-M   'P 1'
#
loop_
_entity.id
_entity.type
_entity.pdbx_description
1 polymer ?
#
loop_
_entity_poly.entity_id
_entity_poly.type
_entity_poly.pdbx_seq_one_letter_code
_entity_poly.pdbx_strand_id
1 'polypeptide(L)'
;MLNGYCDICLFFLSSRTVKKDCPAKIVIAARRDTQELELTCANLEHNHDTTPDMFASYPENSRLNDEQFAFVRPLIDMNVQPSFIAQ
;
A
#
# COMPACT_ATOMS: atom_id res chain seq x y z
N MET A 1 -37.01 -21.75 13.43
CA MET A 1 -36.47 -21.44 12.08
C MET A 1 -35.88 -20.04 12.14
N LEU A 2 -34.57 -19.95 12.37
CA LEU A 2 -33.84 -18.68 12.51
C LEU A 2 -33.44 -18.19 11.12
N ASN A 3 -34.20 -17.24 10.57
CA ASN A 3 -33.78 -16.44 9.42
C ASN A 3 -32.82 -15.36 9.94
N GLY A 4 -31.55 -15.72 10.12
CA GLY A 4 -30.48 -14.79 10.43
C GLY A 4 -29.95 -14.17 9.14
N TYR A 5 -30.44 -12.98 8.80
CA TYR A 5 -29.83 -12.14 7.77
C TYR A 5 -28.40 -11.81 8.21
N CYS A 6 -27.43 -12.31 7.45
CA CYS A 6 -26.00 -12.13 7.70
C CYS A 6 -25.60 -10.72 7.22
N ASP A 7 -25.82 -9.70 8.06
CA ASP A 7 -25.48 -8.28 7.81
C ASP A 7 -23.97 -8.00 8.03
N ILE A 8 -23.09 -8.85 7.51
CA ILE A 8 -21.64 -8.61 7.56
C ILE A 8 -21.21 -7.93 6.26
N CYS A 9 -20.93 -6.63 6.34
CA CYS A 9 -20.21 -5.92 5.29
C CYS A 9 -18.71 -6.25 5.42
N LEU A 10 -18.23 -7.17 4.57
CA LEU A 10 -16.81 -7.49 4.47
C LEU A 10 -16.08 -6.36 3.71
N PHE A 11 -15.19 -5.65 4.40
CA PHE A 11 -14.31 -4.68 3.78
C PHE A 11 -12.94 -5.30 3.52
N PHE A 12 -12.57 -5.39 2.24
CA PHE A 12 -11.20 -5.73 1.85
C PHE A 12 -10.38 -4.45 1.81
N LEU A 13 -9.52 -4.24 2.82
CA LEU A 13 -8.44 -3.27 2.74
C LEU A 13 -7.36 -3.83 1.81
N SER A 14 -7.57 -3.74 0.50
CA SER A 14 -6.51 -3.92 -0.48
C SER A 14 -5.69 -2.62 -0.48
N SER A 15 -4.70 -2.54 0.41
CA SER A 15 -3.60 -1.62 0.17
C SER A 15 -2.94 -2.04 -1.14
N ARG A 16 -2.73 -1.10 -2.06
CA ARG A 16 -1.96 -1.33 -3.28
C ARG A 16 -0.52 -1.64 -2.86
N THR A 17 -0.22 -2.91 -2.59
CA THR A 17 1.13 -3.33 -2.24
C THR A 17 1.96 -3.43 -3.52
N VAL A 18 3.14 -2.80 -3.50
CA VAL A 18 4.16 -2.92 -4.56
C VAL A 18 4.86 -4.28 -4.52
N LYS A 19 4.62 -5.06 -3.46
CA LYS A 19 5.26 -6.34 -3.21
C LYS A 19 4.45 -7.43 -3.88
N LYS A 20 5.05 -8.05 -4.91
CA LYS A 20 4.43 -9.11 -5.70
C LYS A 20 4.09 -10.30 -4.80
N ASP A 21 2.86 -10.78 -4.93
CA ASP A 21 2.36 -12.03 -4.35
C ASP A 21 2.58 -12.15 -2.83
N CYS A 22 2.53 -11.03 -2.09
CA CYS A 22 2.64 -11.04 -0.64
C CYS A 22 1.41 -11.75 -0.01
N PRO A 23 1.59 -12.78 0.84
CA PRO A 23 0.48 -13.51 1.44
C PRO A 23 -0.15 -12.78 2.65
N ALA A 24 0.50 -11.72 3.14
CA ALA A 24 0.01 -10.94 4.26
C ALA A 24 -1.35 -10.31 3.95
N LYS A 25 -2.29 -10.45 4.89
CA LYS A 25 -3.67 -10.00 4.72
C LYS A 25 -4.30 -9.70 6.06
N ILE A 26 -4.95 -8.53 6.16
CA ILE A 26 -5.79 -8.17 7.29
C ILE A 26 -7.21 -7.99 6.77
N VAL A 27 -8.18 -8.67 7.37
CA VAL A 27 -9.60 -8.55 7.04
C VAL A 27 -10.34 -7.98 8.24
N ILE A 28 -11.02 -6.86 8.00
CA ILE A 28 -11.83 -6.19 9.00
C ILE A 28 -13.27 -6.24 8.51
N ALA A 29 -14.16 -6.73 9.36
CA ALA A 29 -15.59 -6.71 9.13
C ALA A 29 -16.19 -5.55 9.92
N ALA A 30 -17.14 -4.84 9.32
CA ALA A 30 -17.97 -3.90 10.05
C ALA A 30 -19.24 -4.61 10.50
N ARG A 31 -19.48 -4.63 11.81
CA ARG A 31 -20.72 -5.12 12.42
C ARG A 31 -21.73 -4.00 12.47
N ARG A 32 -22.82 -4.14 11.71
CA ARG A 32 -23.86 -3.11 11.63
C ARG A 32 -24.69 -3.02 12.93
N ASP A 33 -24.86 -4.15 13.61
CA ASP A 33 -25.62 -4.28 14.85
C ASP A 33 -24.92 -3.63 16.05
N THR A 34 -23.62 -3.85 16.20
CA THR A 34 -22.83 -3.27 17.30
C THR A 34 -22.17 -1.94 16.93
N GLN A 35 -22.18 -1.57 15.64
CA GLN A 35 -21.43 -0.43 15.09
C GLN A 35 -19.92 -0.52 15.35
N GLU A 36 -19.38 -1.74 15.40
CA GLU A 36 -17.97 -1.99 15.69
C GLU A 36 -17.23 -2.55 14.48
N LEU A 37 -15.91 -2.40 14.50
CA LEU A 37 -15.01 -3.07 13.56
C LEU A 37 -14.41 -4.31 14.24
N GLU A 38 -14.51 -5.45 13.59
CA GLU A 38 -13.96 -6.72 14.06
C GLU A 38 -12.86 -7.20 13.12
N LEU A 39 -11.71 -7.53 13.69
CA LEU A 39 -10.63 -8.20 12.96
C LEU A 39 -10.98 -9.69 12.80
N THR A 40 -11.35 -10.09 11.59
CA THR A 40 -11.85 -11.45 11.31
C THR A 40 -10.76 -12.37 10.78
N CYS A 41 -9.70 -11.82 10.19
CA CYS A 41 -8.55 -12.58 9.73
C CYS A 41 -7.29 -11.70 9.75
N ALA A 42 -6.19 -12.26 10.24
CA ALA A 42 -4.86 -11.68 10.12
C ALA A 42 -3.87 -12.77 9.71
N ASN A 43 -3.37 -12.69 8.48
CA ASN A 43 -2.14 -13.34 8.07
C ASN A 43 -1.02 -12.30 8.06
N LEU A 44 -0.01 -12.51 8.90
CA LEU A 44 1.14 -11.60 9.04
C LEU A 44 2.42 -12.18 8.42
N GLU A 45 2.32 -13.30 7.71
CA GLU A 45 3.46 -13.86 7.00
C GLU A 45 3.78 -13.02 5.76
N HIS A 46 5.06 -12.72 5.60
CA HIS A 46 5.58 -12.00 4.44
C HIS A 46 6.59 -12.88 3.70
N ASN A 47 6.58 -12.80 2.37
CA ASN A 47 7.58 -13.42 1.50
C ASN A 47 8.70 -12.44 1.12
N HIS A 48 8.81 -11.32 1.83
CA HIS A 48 9.77 -10.25 1.61
C HIS A 48 10.12 -9.57 2.95
N ASP A 49 11.18 -8.77 2.95
CA ASP A 49 11.58 -8.00 4.14
C ASP A 49 10.59 -6.87 4.46
N THR A 50 10.38 -6.63 5.76
CA THR A 50 9.43 -5.65 6.33
C THR A 50 10.05 -4.79 7.43
N THR A 51 11.37 -4.66 7.44
CA THR A 51 12.08 -3.77 8.37
C THR A 51 11.56 -2.31 8.29
N PRO A 52 11.58 -1.56 9.41
CA PRO A 52 11.14 -0.17 9.42
C PRO A 52 11.87 0.72 8.39
N ASP A 53 13.15 0.45 8.13
CA ASP A 53 13.96 1.19 7.17
C ASP A 53 13.45 1.07 5.73
N MET A 54 12.79 -0.06 5.41
CA MET A 54 12.19 -0.27 4.09
C MET A 54 11.03 0.68 3.80
N PHE A 55 10.38 1.24 4.82
CA PHE A 55 9.29 2.19 4.62
C PHE A 55 9.73 3.39 3.77
N ALA A 56 10.93 3.92 4.01
CA ALA A 56 11.47 5.04 3.23
C ALA A 56 11.63 4.72 1.73
N SER A 57 11.85 3.45 1.39
CA SER A 57 12.02 3.00 0.00
C SER A 57 10.71 2.81 -0.77
N TYR A 58 9.56 3.01 -0.13
CA TYR A 58 8.27 2.80 -0.78
C TYR A 58 8.05 3.88 -1.86
N PRO A 59 7.44 3.55 -3.01
CA PRO A 59 7.24 4.49 -4.11
C PRO A 59 6.49 5.76 -3.70
N GLU A 60 5.54 5.67 -2.78
CA GLU A 60 4.82 6.81 -2.20
C GLU A 60 5.74 7.79 -1.46
N ASN A 61 6.81 7.26 -0.84
CA ASN A 61 7.83 8.03 -0.14
C ASN A 61 8.98 8.46 -1.06
N SER A 62 9.06 7.86 -2.26
CA SER A 62 10.03 8.21 -3.31
C SER A 62 9.47 9.26 -4.30
N ARG A 63 8.32 9.86 -4.02
CA ARG A 63 7.76 10.93 -4.86
C ARG A 63 8.64 12.17 -4.73
N LEU A 64 9.08 12.69 -5.87
CA LEU A 64 9.79 13.97 -5.94
C LEU A 64 8.87 15.07 -5.39
N ASN A 65 9.41 15.92 -4.53
CA ASN A 65 8.74 17.15 -4.15
C ASN A 65 8.73 18.14 -5.33
N ASP A 66 7.98 19.24 -5.21
CA ASP A 66 7.80 20.20 -6.31
C ASP A 66 9.14 20.81 -6.80
N GLU A 67 10.09 21.04 -5.89
CA GLU A 67 11.42 21.58 -6.22
C GLU A 67 12.28 20.56 -6.98
N GLN A 68 12.31 19.31 -6.50
CA GLN A 68 12.99 18.19 -7.15
C GLN A 68 12.39 17.89 -8.52
N PHE A 69 11.06 17.93 -8.62
CA PHE A 69 10.37 17.74 -9.89
C PHE A 69 10.68 18.86 -10.88
N ALA A 70 10.68 20.11 -10.42
CA ALA A 70 11.07 21.26 -11.25
C ALA A 70 12.51 21.17 -11.76
N PHE A 71 13.43 20.63 -10.97
CA PHE A 71 14.82 20.39 -11.37
C PHE A 71 14.93 19.27 -12.43
N VAL A 72 14.24 18.15 -12.22
CA VAL A 72 14.37 16.97 -13.10
C VAL A 72 13.59 17.14 -14.41
N ARG A 73 12.48 17.89 -14.40
CA ARG A 73 11.59 18.06 -15.57
C ARG A 73 12.31 18.55 -16.84
N PRO A 74 13.16 19.61 -16.80
CA PRO A 74 13.95 20.00 -17.97
C PRO A 74 14.89 18.90 -18.50
N LEU A 75 15.45 18.06 -17.61
CA LEU A 75 16.33 16.95 -18.00
C LEU A 75 15.57 15.85 -18.74
N ILE A 76 14.33 15.58 -18.32
CA ILE A 76 13.41 14.66 -19.01
C ILE A 76 13.06 15.23 -20.39
N ASP A 77 12.70 16.52 -20.46
CA ASP A 77 12.33 17.18 -21.72
C ASP A 77 13.47 17.19 -22.74
N MET A 78 14.72 17.26 -22.26
CA MET A 78 15.93 17.15 -23.08
C MET A 78 16.33 15.71 -23.42
N ASN A 79 15.59 14.70 -22.94
CA ASN A 79 15.89 13.27 -23.10
C ASN A 79 17.34 12.90 -22.70
N VAL A 80 17.82 13.50 -21.60
CA VAL A 80 19.17 13.25 -21.09
C VAL A 80 19.23 11.82 -20.55
N GLN A 81 20.18 11.03 -21.04
CA GLN A 81 20.39 9.67 -20.54
C GLN A 81 20.81 9.71 -19.06
N PRO A 82 20.27 8.84 -18.19
CA PRO A 82 20.62 8.81 -16.77
C PRO A 82 22.13 8.69 -16.49
N SER A 83 22.88 8.06 -17.41
CA SER A 83 24.34 7.93 -17.34
C SER A 83 25.10 9.26 -17.34
N PHE A 84 24.46 10.36 -17.76
CA PHE A 84 25.07 11.70 -17.76
C PHE A 84 24.71 12.54 -16.51
N ILE A 85 23.84 12.02 -15.63
CA ILE A 85 23.31 12.76 -14.48
C ILE A 85 23.97 12.31 -13.17
N ALA A 86 24.36 11.04 -13.06
CA ALA A 86 25.02 10.51 -11.86
C ALA A 86 26.55 10.61 -11.97
N GLN A 87 27.16 11.44 -11.13
CA GLN A 87 28.58 11.37 -10.73
C GLN A 87 28.68 10.98 -9.27
#